data_AF-A0A183TG87-F1
#
_entry.id   AF-A0A183TG87-F1
#
_cell.length_a   1.000
_cell.length_b   1.000
_cell.length_c   1.000
_cell.angle_alpha   90.00
_cell.angle_beta   90.00
_cell.angle_gamma   90.00
#
_symmetry.space_group_name_H-M   'P 1'
#
loop_
_entity.id
_entity.type
_entity.pdbx_description
1 polymer ?
#
loop_
_entity_poly.entity_id
_entity_poly.type
_entity_poly.pdbx_seq_one_letter_code
_entity_poly.pdbx_strand_id
1 'polypeptide(L)'
;MCHNTEHIEIYDQKKMLCEYTTQNKTCGRRIVNKDTIVYSVNVEKDVTKKYDPDQYVFCAWHRGSVSIQIVWGTDKPKNLKAEAICATSLKVTWDAPVNVHLDSTRYLLEVGEVRKEFPYNDFNGTYTIDGLTPGQKYKVLVHLNFQNPHYLAPAAEIDVET
;
A
#
# COMPACT_ATOMS: atom_id res chain seq x y z
N MET A 1 -29.57 -2.22 -29.81
CA MET A 1 -28.13 -2.12 -29.46
C MET A 1 -28.04 -2.01 -27.96
N CYS A 2 -27.57 -3.04 -27.25
CA CYS A 2 -27.24 -2.93 -25.83
C CYS A 2 -25.89 -2.20 -25.75
N HIS A 3 -25.89 -0.95 -25.31
CA HIS A 3 -24.63 -0.29 -24.98
C HIS A 3 -24.11 -0.96 -23.71
N ASN A 4 -22.92 -1.57 -23.80
CA ASN A 4 -22.14 -2.00 -22.65
C ASN A 4 -21.66 -0.75 -21.91
N THR A 5 -22.56 -0.06 -21.23
CA THR A 5 -22.22 1.07 -20.37
C THR A 5 -21.74 0.52 -19.04
N GLU A 6 -20.46 0.72 -18.74
CA GLU A 6 -19.94 0.46 -17.40
C GLU A 6 -20.77 1.27 -16.40
N HIS A 7 -21.35 0.56 -15.43
CA HIS A 7 -22.14 1.13 -14.36
C HIS A 7 -21.76 0.39 -13.08
N ILE A 8 -20.99 1.08 -12.25
CA ILE A 8 -20.52 0.63 -10.95
C ILE A 8 -20.95 1.65 -9.92
N GLU A 9 -21.56 1.16 -8.85
CA GLU A 9 -21.88 1.98 -7.69
C GLU A 9 -21.45 1.27 -6.41
N ILE A 10 -20.88 2.04 -5.49
CA ILE A 10 -20.51 1.60 -4.15
C ILE A 10 -21.18 2.55 -3.17
N TYR A 11 -21.94 2.01 -2.23
CA TYR A 11 -22.62 2.77 -1.20
C TYR A 11 -22.24 2.24 0.18
N ASP A 12 -22.18 3.15 1.16
CA ASP A 12 -22.51 2.77 2.53
C ASP A 12 -24.02 2.95 2.75
N GLN A 13 -24.53 2.62 3.94
CA GLN A 13 -25.97 2.71 4.23
C GLN A 13 -26.55 4.14 4.16
N LYS A 14 -25.71 5.19 4.15
CA LYS A 14 -26.12 6.59 4.30
C LYS A 14 -25.71 7.47 3.11
N LYS A 15 -24.66 7.11 2.38
CA LYS A 15 -24.10 7.89 1.27
C LYS A 15 -23.53 7.01 0.16
N MET A 16 -23.55 7.59 -1.03
CA MET A 16 -22.84 7.10 -2.20
C MET A 16 -21.35 7.37 -2.04
N LEU A 17 -20.54 6.31 -2.11
CA LEU A 17 -19.09 6.37 -2.03
C LEU A 17 -18.47 6.46 -3.43
N CYS A 18 -18.98 5.67 -4.37
CA CYS A 18 -18.49 5.61 -5.75
C CYS A 18 -19.68 5.51 -6.69
N GLU A 19 -19.64 6.30 -7.74
CA GLU A 19 -20.51 6.22 -8.90
C GLU A 19 -19.61 6.34 -10.12
N TYR A 20 -19.58 5.27 -10.91
CA TYR A 20 -18.86 5.21 -12.16
C TYR A 20 -19.83 4.80 -13.26
N THR A 21 -20.38 5.81 -13.92
CA THR A 21 -21.31 5.70 -15.04
C THR A 21 -20.77 6.48 -16.24
N THR A 22 -21.52 6.51 -17.34
CA THR A 22 -21.21 7.38 -18.48
C THR A 22 -21.33 8.86 -18.15
N GLN A 23 -22.10 9.22 -17.13
CA GLN A 23 -22.40 10.60 -16.75
C GLN A 23 -21.54 11.06 -15.57
N ASN A 24 -21.37 10.21 -14.55
CA ASN A 24 -20.68 10.54 -13.31
C ASN A 24 -19.49 9.61 -13.08
N LYS A 25 -18.36 10.18 -12.63
CA LYS A 25 -17.12 9.44 -12.33
C LYS A 25 -16.53 9.97 -11.03
N THR A 26 -16.98 9.45 -9.90
CA THR A 26 -16.61 9.96 -8.56
C THR A 26 -15.50 9.17 -7.87
N CYS A 27 -15.04 8.08 -8.49
CA CYS A 27 -14.06 7.14 -7.96
C CYS A 27 -12.98 6.79 -8.99
N GLY A 28 -11.85 6.26 -8.50
CA GLY A 28 -10.75 5.83 -9.34
C GLY A 28 -11.13 4.60 -10.18
N ARG A 29 -10.60 4.53 -11.40
CA ARG A 29 -10.72 3.37 -12.29
C ARG A 29 -9.36 3.06 -12.91
N ARG A 30 -8.92 1.81 -12.82
CA ARG A 30 -7.71 1.32 -13.49
C ARG A 30 -7.93 -0.03 -14.14
N ILE A 31 -7.29 -0.26 -15.28
CA ILE A 31 -7.27 -1.56 -15.97
C ILE A 31 -5.99 -2.26 -15.52
N VAL A 32 -6.13 -3.43 -14.88
CA VAL A 32 -4.98 -4.22 -14.41
C VAL A 32 -4.49 -5.15 -15.51
N ASN A 33 -5.42 -5.77 -16.23
CA ASN A 33 -5.16 -6.62 -17.40
C ASN A 33 -6.41 -6.65 -18.29
N LYS A 34 -6.45 -7.54 -19.30
CA LYS A 34 -7.56 -7.61 -20.26
C LYS A 34 -8.91 -7.97 -19.62
N ASP A 35 -8.90 -8.64 -18.47
CA ASP A 35 -10.09 -9.20 -17.83
C ASP A 35 -10.41 -8.56 -16.47
N THR A 36 -9.52 -7.69 -15.97
CA THR A 36 -9.63 -7.12 -14.62
C THR A 36 -9.59 -5.60 -14.66
N ILE A 37 -10.70 -4.99 -14.24
CA ILE A 37 -10.85 -3.55 -14.01
C ILE A 37 -11.05 -3.34 -12.51
N VAL A 38 -10.31 -2.40 -11.93
CA VAL A 38 -10.39 -2.05 -10.51
C VAL A 38 -11.00 -0.67 -10.35
N TYR A 39 -12.04 -0.58 -9.54
CA TYR A 39 -12.66 0.65 -9.09
C TYR A 39 -12.30 0.89 -7.62
N SER A 40 -11.92 2.12 -7.28
CA SER A 40 -11.39 2.43 -5.94
C SER A 40 -11.95 3.74 -5.38
N VAL A 41 -12.31 3.73 -4.10
CA VAL A 41 -12.75 4.89 -3.33
C VAL A 41 -12.07 4.88 -1.97
N ASN A 42 -11.69 6.06 -1.48
CA ASN A 42 -11.20 6.23 -0.12
C ASN A 42 -12.37 6.45 0.83
N VAL A 43 -12.42 5.68 1.91
CA VAL A 43 -13.48 5.77 2.92
C VAL A 43 -12.85 6.23 4.23
N GLU A 44 -13.31 7.38 4.73
CA GLU A 44 -12.90 7.88 6.04
C GLU A 44 -13.66 7.14 7.13
N LYS A 45 -12.93 6.66 8.14
CA LYS A 45 -13.51 6.02 9.32
C LYS A 45 -14.03 7.08 10.29
N ASP A 46 -15.27 6.93 10.75
CA ASP A 46 -15.77 7.71 11.88
C ASP A 46 -15.12 7.20 13.18
N VAL A 47 -14.21 7.97 13.77
CA VAL A 47 -13.50 7.59 15.01
C VAL A 47 -14.43 7.47 16.22
N THR A 48 -15.60 8.10 16.18
CA THR A 48 -16.60 8.03 17.25
C THR A 48 -17.47 6.78 17.15
N LYS A 49 -17.57 6.19 15.95
CA LYS A 49 -18.38 5.00 15.68
C LYS A 49 -17.47 3.87 15.23
N LYS A 50 -17.13 3.01 16.18
CA LYS A 50 -16.20 1.88 16.00
C LYS A 50 -16.44 1.06 14.73
N TYR A 51 -17.69 0.89 14.32
CA TYR A 51 -18.10 0.02 13.22
C TYR A 51 -18.40 0.76 11.91
N ASP A 52 -18.47 2.10 11.87
CA ASP A 52 -18.90 2.84 10.67
C ASP A 52 -17.77 2.92 9.60
N PRO A 53 -18.04 2.61 8.31
CA PRO A 53 -19.30 2.06 7.80
C PRO A 53 -19.47 0.57 8.14
N ASP A 54 -20.64 0.23 8.70
CA ASP A 54 -20.93 -1.13 9.16
C ASP A 54 -21.16 -2.11 8.00
N GLN A 55 -21.58 -1.58 6.84
CA GLN A 55 -21.96 -2.36 5.67
C GLN A 55 -21.68 -1.57 4.39
N TYR A 56 -21.24 -2.31 3.37
CA TYR A 56 -21.04 -1.81 2.02
C TYR A 56 -21.95 -2.56 1.05
N VAL A 57 -22.58 -1.84 0.12
CA VAL A 57 -23.40 -2.39 -0.95
C VAL A 57 -22.73 -2.09 -2.29
N PHE A 58 -22.61 -3.11 -3.13
CA PHE A 58 -21.96 -3.03 -4.43
C PHE A 58 -22.95 -3.40 -5.52
N CYS A 59 -23.20 -2.46 -6.43
CA CYS A 59 -24.05 -2.65 -7.59
C CYS A 59 -23.18 -2.59 -8.84
N ALA A 60 -23.22 -3.67 -9.64
CA ALA A 60 -22.54 -3.71 -10.93
C ALA A 60 -23.50 -4.25 -11.99
N TRP A 61 -23.55 -3.57 -13.13
CA TRP A 61 -24.37 -3.97 -14.28
C TRP A 61 -23.57 -4.69 -15.39
N HIS A 62 -22.42 -5.27 -15.03
CA HIS A 62 -21.62 -6.07 -15.96
C HIS A 62 -21.89 -7.57 -15.77
N ARG A 63 -21.83 -8.35 -16.85
CA ARG A 63 -22.10 -9.81 -16.86
C ARG A 63 -21.04 -10.69 -16.19
N GLY A 64 -20.02 -10.13 -15.54
CA GLY A 64 -18.96 -10.91 -14.88
C GLY A 64 -19.06 -10.89 -13.35
N SER A 65 -18.15 -11.62 -12.72
CA SER A 65 -18.07 -11.72 -11.27
C SER A 65 -17.54 -10.43 -10.64
N VAL A 66 -18.15 -10.01 -9.54
CA VAL A 66 -17.67 -8.89 -8.71
C VAL A 66 -16.98 -9.48 -7.49
N SER A 67 -15.76 -9.04 -7.23
CA SER A 67 -15.03 -9.33 -5.99
C SER A 67 -14.71 -8.03 -5.27
N ILE A 68 -14.77 -8.06 -3.94
CA ILE A 68 -14.52 -6.90 -3.10
C ILE A 68 -13.30 -7.19 -2.24
N GLN A 69 -12.40 -6.22 -2.14
CA GLN A 69 -11.31 -6.23 -1.19
C GLN A 69 -11.37 -4.94 -0.38
N ILE A 70 -11.60 -5.06 0.92
CA ILE A 70 -11.51 -3.94 1.86
C ILE A 70 -10.12 -3.98 2.47
N VAL A 71 -9.35 -2.93 2.23
CA VAL A 71 -8.01 -2.79 2.78
C VAL A 71 -8.02 -1.66 3.79
N TRP A 72 -7.79 -2.00 5.06
CA TRP A 72 -7.62 -1.02 6.12
C TRP A 72 -6.13 -0.71 6.28
N GLY A 73 -5.72 0.47 5.82
CA GLY A 73 -4.34 0.93 5.94
C GLY A 73 -3.38 0.20 4.98
N THR A 74 -2.18 -0.07 5.45
CA THR A 74 -1.10 -0.66 4.65
C THR A 74 -0.34 -1.63 5.54
N ASP A 75 -0.03 -2.80 5.00
CA ASP A 75 0.81 -3.77 5.69
C ASP A 75 2.26 -3.27 5.73
N LYS A 76 3.01 -3.71 6.72
CA LYS A 76 4.46 -3.50 6.74
C LYS A 76 5.14 -4.41 5.69
N PRO A 77 6.34 -4.04 5.22
CA PRO A 77 7.19 -4.95 4.45
C PRO A 77 7.38 -6.29 5.16
N LYS A 78 7.51 -7.38 4.41
CA LYS A 78 7.60 -8.74 4.97
C LYS A 78 9.01 -9.30 4.85
N ASN A 79 9.32 -10.29 5.68
CA ASN A 79 10.58 -11.05 5.62
C ASN A 79 11.84 -10.16 5.55
N LEU A 80 11.83 -9.05 6.31
CA LEU A 80 12.99 -8.17 6.42
C LEU A 80 14.18 -8.96 6.98
N LYS A 81 15.30 -8.91 6.27
CA LYS A 81 16.58 -9.47 6.68
C LYS A 81 17.66 -8.42 6.52
N ALA A 82 18.63 -8.44 7.42
CA ALA A 82 19.83 -7.64 7.35
C ALA A 82 21.02 -8.52 7.71
N GLU A 83 22.05 -8.51 6.86
CA GLU A 83 23.25 -9.32 7.01
C GLU A 83 24.49 -8.46 6.77
N ALA A 84 25.49 -8.54 7.65
CA ALA A 84 26.76 -7.87 7.44
C ALA A 84 27.52 -8.50 6.27
N ILE A 85 27.91 -7.67 5.29
CA ILE A 85 28.79 -8.08 4.20
C ILE A 85 30.24 -7.91 4.66
N CYS A 86 30.53 -6.79 5.34
CA CYS A 86 31.79 -6.52 6.01
C CYS A 86 31.55 -5.59 7.20
N ALA A 87 32.62 -5.26 7.92
CA ALA A 87 32.57 -4.41 9.12
C ALA A 87 31.96 -3.01 8.89
N THR A 88 31.78 -2.56 7.66
CA THR A 88 31.21 -1.23 7.35
C THR A 88 30.01 -1.28 6.41
N SER A 89 29.47 -2.47 6.10
CA SER A 89 28.38 -2.61 5.15
C SER A 89 27.37 -3.71 5.50
N LEU A 90 26.10 -3.46 5.18
CA LEU A 90 24.98 -4.37 5.38
C LEU A 90 24.28 -4.63 4.04
N LYS A 91 23.90 -5.88 3.81
CA LYS A 91 22.89 -6.25 2.82
C LYS A 91 21.53 -6.31 3.50
N VAL A 92 20.55 -5.58 2.95
CA VAL A 92 19.17 -5.59 3.44
C VAL A 92 18.25 -6.12 2.35
N THR A 93 17.30 -6.97 2.72
CA THR A 93 16.29 -7.52 1.80
C THR A 93 14.93 -7.55 2.46
N TRP A 94 13.86 -7.31 1.69
CA TRP A 94 12.49 -7.47 2.16
C TRP A 94 11.55 -7.79 1.00
N ASP A 95 10.43 -8.42 1.34
CA ASP A 95 9.32 -8.65 0.42
C ASP A 95 8.32 -7.51 0.48
N ALA A 96 7.63 -7.28 -0.64
CA ALA A 96 6.58 -6.29 -0.70
C ALA A 96 5.45 -6.63 0.28
N PRO A 97 4.82 -5.61 0.91
CA PRO A 97 3.61 -5.83 1.69
C PRO A 97 2.51 -6.43 0.82
N VAL A 98 1.62 -7.21 1.43
CA VAL A 98 0.48 -7.83 0.72
C VAL A 98 -0.58 -6.79 0.40
N ASN A 99 -0.86 -5.91 1.36
CA ASN A 99 -1.80 -4.80 1.18
C ASN A 99 -1.06 -3.47 1.20
N VAL A 100 -1.22 -2.70 0.14
CA VAL A 100 -0.60 -1.38 -0.03
C VAL A 100 -1.67 -0.36 -0.38
N HIS A 101 -1.73 0.74 0.35
CA HIS A 101 -2.64 1.84 0.06
C HIS A 101 -2.27 2.47 -1.29
N LEU A 102 -3.27 3.01 -1.99
CA LEU A 102 -3.08 3.60 -3.31
C LEU A 102 -2.14 4.82 -3.30
N ASP A 103 -2.07 5.54 -2.18
CA ASP A 103 -1.22 6.72 -2.02
C ASP A 103 0.23 6.38 -1.60
N SER A 104 0.55 5.10 -1.37
CA SER A 104 1.93 4.67 -1.08
C SER A 104 2.74 4.62 -2.37
N THR A 105 3.75 5.48 -2.47
CA THR A 105 4.55 5.60 -3.71
C THR A 105 5.99 5.14 -3.56
N ARG A 106 6.51 5.10 -2.32
CA ARG A 106 7.94 4.83 -2.06
C ARG A 106 8.13 3.97 -0.82
N TYR A 107 9.23 3.21 -0.76
CA TYR A 107 9.79 2.69 0.48
C TYR A 107 10.72 3.73 1.09
N LEU A 108 10.77 3.80 2.42
CA LEU A 108 11.80 4.48 3.20
C LEU A 108 12.57 3.42 4.01
N LEU A 109 13.88 3.35 3.79
CA LEU A 109 14.85 2.54 4.53
C LEU A 109 15.68 3.46 5.43
N GLU A 110 15.75 3.12 6.71
CA GLU A 110 16.54 3.85 7.71
C GLU A 110 17.47 2.90 8.46
N VAL A 111 18.77 3.22 8.48
CA VAL A 111 19.81 2.49 9.22
C VAL A 111 20.83 3.49 9.77
N GLY A 112 20.82 3.70 11.08
CA GLY A 112 21.63 4.75 11.70
C GLY A 112 21.27 6.13 11.13
N GLU A 113 22.25 6.82 10.54
CA GLU A 113 22.03 8.11 9.86
C GLU A 113 21.65 7.96 8.38
N VAL A 114 21.74 6.75 7.82
CA VAL A 114 21.42 6.51 6.41
C VAL A 114 19.91 6.46 6.23
N ARG A 115 19.38 7.34 5.37
CA ARG A 115 18.00 7.32 4.89
C ARG A 115 17.96 7.18 3.39
N LYS A 116 17.21 6.22 2.87
CA LYS A 116 17.06 5.98 1.43
C LYS A 116 15.62 5.72 1.04
N GLU A 117 15.22 6.36 -0.06
CA GLU A 117 13.90 6.17 -0.64
C GLU A 117 13.95 5.49 -2.00
N PHE A 118 13.07 4.51 -2.18
CA PHE A 118 12.94 3.75 -3.42
C PHE A 118 11.53 3.88 -3.95
N PRO A 119 11.30 4.13 -5.26
CA PRO A 119 9.98 3.97 -5.84
C PRO A 119 9.47 2.54 -5.56
N TYR A 120 8.23 2.42 -5.09
CA TYR A 120 7.67 1.13 -4.68
C TYR A 120 7.75 0.08 -5.81
N ASN A 121 7.45 0.48 -7.04
CA ASN A 121 7.45 -0.40 -8.22
C ASN A 121 8.85 -0.73 -8.75
N ASP A 122 9.88 0.00 -8.34
CA ASP A 122 11.24 -0.14 -8.88
C ASP A 122 12.17 -0.90 -7.90
N PHE A 123 11.69 -1.24 -6.70
CA PHE A 123 12.50 -1.94 -5.72
C PHE A 123 12.59 -3.43 -6.05
N ASN A 124 13.82 -3.92 -6.26
CA ASN A 124 14.12 -5.27 -6.70
C ASN A 124 14.24 -6.31 -5.56
N GLY A 125 13.93 -5.92 -4.31
CA GLY A 125 13.99 -6.82 -3.15
C GLY A 125 15.30 -6.73 -2.34
N THR A 126 16.33 -6.00 -2.80
CA THR A 126 17.61 -5.91 -2.07
C THR A 126 18.27 -4.53 -2.17
N TYR A 127 18.94 -4.11 -1.09
CA TYR A 127 19.75 -2.91 -1.05
C TYR A 127 21.02 -3.14 -0.22
N THR A 128 22.13 -2.52 -0.62
CA THR A 128 23.39 -2.54 0.13
C THR A 128 23.66 -1.17 0.73
N ILE A 129 23.96 -1.16 2.02
CA ILE A 129 24.28 0.03 2.80
C ILE A 129 25.76 -0.01 3.12
N ASP A 130 26.45 1.10 2.88
CA ASP A 130 27.87 1.25 3.15
C ASP A 130 28.12 2.42 4.11
N GLY A 131 29.33 2.52 4.64
CA GLY A 131 29.77 3.64 5.48
C GLY A 131 29.34 3.52 6.94
N LEU A 132 29.07 2.30 7.41
CA LEU A 132 28.72 2.01 8.79
C LEU A 132 29.98 1.89 9.67
N THR A 133 29.80 2.04 10.97
CA THR A 133 30.85 1.94 11.98
C THR A 133 31.06 0.46 12.36
N PRO A 134 32.30 -0.07 12.28
CA PRO A 134 32.63 -1.43 12.69
C PRO A 134 32.22 -1.79 14.12
N GLY A 135 31.65 -2.99 14.29
CA GLY A 135 31.23 -3.53 15.59
C GLY A 135 30.03 -2.81 16.21
N GLN A 136 29.35 -1.95 15.47
CA GLN A 136 28.20 -1.20 15.95
C GLN A 136 26.91 -1.96 15.68
N LYS A 137 26.01 -1.97 16.67
CA LYS A 137 24.64 -2.45 16.50
C LYS A 137 23.79 -1.36 15.85
N TYR A 138 23.06 -1.75 14.82
CA TYR A 138 22.13 -0.93 14.07
C TYR A 138 20.73 -1.52 14.13
N LYS A 139 19.74 -0.64 14.27
CA LYS A 139 18.34 -0.96 14.00
C LYS A 139 18.05 -0.61 12.53
N VAL A 140 17.60 -1.59 11.77
CA VAL A 140 17.16 -1.43 10.38
C VAL A 140 15.66 -1.29 10.36
N LEU A 141 15.16 -0.20 9.78
CA LEU A 141 13.74 0.10 9.64
C LEU A 141 13.38 0.22 8.17
N VAL A 142 12.28 -0.43 7.77
CA VAL A 142 11.70 -0.25 6.44
C VAL A 142 10.20 -0.09 6.55
N HIS A 143 9.66 0.96 5.92
CA HIS A 143 8.23 1.18 5.80
C HIS A 143 7.88 1.85 4.47
N LEU A 144 6.59 1.89 4.16
CA LEU A 144 6.11 2.69 3.03
C LEU A 144 6.05 4.18 3.43
N ASN A 145 6.40 5.05 2.50
CA ASN A 145 6.23 6.48 2.63
C ASN A 145 4.94 6.91 1.90
N PHE A 146 4.10 7.68 2.58
CA PHE A 146 2.84 8.19 2.06
C PHE A 146 3.01 9.64 1.61
N GLN A 147 2.31 10.04 0.54
CA GLN A 147 2.23 11.46 0.19
C GLN A 147 1.50 12.29 1.26
N ASN A 148 0.50 11.70 1.92
CA ASN A 148 -0.20 12.35 3.00
C ASN A 148 0.49 12.03 4.35
N PRO A 149 1.01 13.05 5.06
CA PRO A 149 1.81 12.87 6.28
C PRO A 149 1.00 12.41 7.50
N HIS A 150 -0.34 12.42 7.42
CA HIS A 150 -1.20 11.92 8.48
C HIS A 150 -1.33 10.39 8.48
N TYR A 151 -0.91 9.72 7.41
CA TYR A 151 -0.82 8.26 7.38
C TYR A 151 0.59 7.82 7.79
N LEU A 152 0.64 6.93 8.79
CA LEU A 152 1.88 6.30 9.23
C LEU A 152 1.86 4.84 8.80
N ALA A 153 2.87 4.42 8.02
CA ALA A 153 2.97 3.03 7.61
C ALA A 153 3.60 2.25 8.75
N PRO A 154 3.09 1.06 9.08
CA PRO A 154 3.80 0.21 10.01
C PRO A 154 5.17 -0.15 9.43
N ALA A 155 6.20 -0.11 10.27
CA ALA A 155 7.55 -0.48 9.90
C ALA A 155 7.85 -1.97 10.16
N ALA A 156 8.62 -2.56 9.27
CA ALA A 156 9.39 -3.75 9.57
C ALA A 156 10.72 -3.32 10.19
N GLU A 157 11.15 -4.02 11.24
CA GLU A 157 12.37 -3.70 11.94
C GLU A 157 13.17 -4.96 12.29
N ILE A 158 14.50 -4.84 12.28
CA ILE A 158 15.44 -5.87 12.72
C ILE A 158 16.71 -5.21 13.25
N ASP A 159 17.30 -5.76 14.30
CA ASP A 159 18.60 -5.35 14.80
C ASP A 159 19.71 -6.21 14.17
N VAL A 160 20.83 -5.59 13.81
CA VAL A 160 21.99 -6.23 13.19
C VAL A 160 23.28 -5.57 13.67
N GLU A 161 24.35 -6.35 13.75
CA GLU A 161 25.69 -5.86 14.10
C GLU A 161 26.59 -6.00 12.86
N THR A 162 27.38 -4.96 12.57
CA THR A 162 28.34 -4.94 11.44
C THR A 162 29.72 -5.41 11.83
#